data_AF-A0A960T0F8-F1
#
_entry.id   AF-A0A960T0F8-F1
#
_cell.length_a   1.000
_cell.length_b   1.000
_cell.length_c   1.000
_cell.angle_alpha   90.00
_cell.angle_beta   90.00
_cell.angle_gamma   90.00
#
_symmetry.space_group_name_H-M   'P 1'
#
loop_
_entity.id
_entity.type
_entity.pdbx_description
1 polymer ?
#
loop_
_entity_poly.entity_id
_entity_poly.type
_entity_poly.pdbx_seq_one_letter_code
_entity_poly.pdbx_strand_id
1 'polypeptide(L)'
;MSRKTRNGAAVGVGIAMLAGVLWLVLSRRDGADKQSGSLETAVHEQRGTPEAMVAPGTRPRLPLRFRARRTEAADGSEAEKVLEMLGDGGMPAKARVRELQGMRGREFSEPERVRAMEFLSGTDRPEGVVAANIHWISDELLTALRLQEPPQEDLAARLAEVAFQPGTDPVVRDYIMQHLGHLWEQYGAREEIEDALWVALDSGDETTPGTALIALSRGYARDGKPKSVAEVRERALQLAGNGSVPLATRVTALAIAGE
;
A
#
# COMPACT_ATOMS: atom_id res chain seq x y z
N MET A 1 53.45 -8.72 -10.42
CA MET A 1 52.51 -7.59 -10.36
C MET A 1 51.13 -8.16 -10.02
N SER A 2 50.70 -8.00 -8.77
CA SER A 2 49.48 -8.61 -8.21
C SER A 2 48.30 -7.66 -8.36
N ARG A 3 47.24 -8.08 -9.07
CA ARG A 3 45.97 -7.34 -9.18
C ARG A 3 45.08 -7.73 -8.00
N LYS A 4 44.83 -6.74 -7.13
CA LYS A 4 43.97 -6.81 -5.96
C LYS A 4 42.53 -6.53 -6.39
N THR A 5 41.65 -7.53 -6.39
CA THR A 5 40.21 -7.35 -6.58
C THR A 5 39.58 -6.81 -5.30
N ARG A 6 38.90 -5.66 -5.39
CA ARG A 6 38.01 -5.13 -4.34
C ARG A 6 36.58 -5.46 -4.72
N ASN A 7 35.99 -6.46 -4.07
CA ASN A 7 34.55 -6.62 -3.98
C ASN A 7 34.14 -6.17 -2.59
N GLY A 8 33.30 -5.14 -2.50
CA GLY A 8 32.81 -4.60 -1.25
C GLY A 8 31.43 -4.00 -1.41
N ALA A 9 30.48 -4.63 -0.71
CA ALA A 9 29.25 -4.08 -0.15
C ALA A 9 28.16 -3.53 -1.10
N ALA A 10 27.17 -4.38 -1.36
CA ALA A 10 25.80 -3.98 -1.65
C ALA A 10 24.82 -4.89 -0.87
N VAL A 11 24.88 -4.82 0.46
CA VAL A 11 23.89 -5.44 1.37
C VAL A 11 23.60 -4.38 2.42
N GLY A 12 22.54 -3.59 2.23
CA GLY A 12 22.26 -2.48 3.15
C GLY A 12 20.89 -1.82 3.06
N VAL A 13 20.11 -2.05 2.00
CA VAL A 13 18.82 -1.35 1.83
C VAL A 13 17.62 -2.18 2.30
N GLY A 14 17.69 -3.52 2.29
CA GLY A 14 16.57 -4.39 2.70
C GLY A 14 16.24 -4.40 4.20
N ILE A 15 17.21 -4.10 5.08
CA ILE A 15 17.04 -4.21 6.54
C ILE A 15 16.19 -3.06 7.12
N ALA A 16 16.19 -1.89 6.49
CA ALA A 16 15.49 -0.72 7.02
C ALA A 16 13.96 -0.81 6.88
N MET A 17 13.44 -1.46 5.83
CA MET A 17 11.98 -1.61 5.65
C MET A 17 11.37 -2.65 6.60
N LEU A 18 12.06 -3.77 6.82
CA LEU A 18 11.65 -4.79 7.80
C LEU A 18 11.58 -4.21 9.23
N ALA A 19 12.52 -3.34 9.59
CA ALA A 19 12.51 -2.66 10.89
C ALA A 19 11.32 -1.71 11.06
N GLY A 20 10.91 -0.98 10.00
CA GLY A 20 9.77 -0.06 10.05
C GLY A 20 8.43 -0.78 10.26
N VAL A 21 8.21 -1.88 9.54
CA VAL A 21 6.99 -2.70 9.68
C VAL A 21 6.96 -3.42 11.03
N LEU A 22 8.08 -4.00 11.46
CA LEU A 22 8.18 -4.67 12.77
C LEU A 22 8.01 -3.68 13.93
N TRP A 23 8.57 -2.47 13.84
CA TRP A 23 8.42 -1.42 14.85
C TRP A 23 6.97 -0.93 14.95
N LEU A 24 6.26 -0.79 13.83
CA LEU A 24 4.85 -0.39 13.82
C LEU A 24 3.94 -1.45 14.46
N VAL A 25 4.23 -2.74 14.24
CA VAL A 25 3.50 -3.87 14.86
C VAL A 25 3.78 -3.95 16.35
N LEU A 26 5.06 -3.81 16.77
CA LEU A 26 5.43 -3.87 18.19
C LEU A 26 4.93 -2.66 18.99
N SER A 27 4.91 -1.47 18.40
CA SER A 27 4.46 -0.24 19.09
C SER A 27 2.96 -0.22 19.40
N ARG A 28 2.15 -1.06 18.75
CA ARG A 28 0.71 -1.21 19.06
C ARG A 28 0.43 -2.17 20.23
N ARG A 29 1.36 -3.08 20.55
CA ARG A 29 1.19 -4.05 21.64
C ARG A 29 1.33 -3.43 23.02
N ASP A 30 2.18 -2.41 23.16
CA ASP A 30 2.40 -1.71 24.44
C ASP A 30 1.26 -0.77 24.85
N GLY A 31 0.31 -0.50 23.94
CA GLY A 31 -0.84 0.38 24.18
C GLY A 31 -2.05 -0.30 24.81
N ALA A 32 -2.14 -1.64 24.76
CA ALA A 32 -3.34 -2.39 25.17
C ALA A 32 -3.37 -2.75 26.67
N ASP A 33 -2.22 -2.71 27.36
CA ASP A 33 -2.08 -3.22 28.75
C ASP A 33 -2.22 -2.15 29.86
N LYS A 34 -2.53 -0.89 29.50
CA LYS A 34 -2.57 0.23 30.47
C LYS A 34 -3.96 0.68 30.91
N GLN A 35 -5.02 -0.11 30.69
CA GLN A 35 -6.39 0.27 31.08
C GLN A 35 -7.12 -0.68 32.06
N SER A 36 -6.41 -1.53 32.79
CA SER A 36 -7.00 -2.29 33.91
C SER A 36 -6.34 -1.92 35.24
N GLY A 37 -6.89 -0.91 35.92
CA GLY A 37 -6.45 -0.60 37.28
C GLY A 37 -7.01 0.70 37.84
N SER A 38 -8.30 0.73 38.20
CA SER A 38 -8.82 1.40 39.41
C SER A 38 -10.35 1.32 39.42
N LEU A 39 -10.89 0.41 40.22
CA LEU A 39 -12.30 0.43 40.64
C LEU A 39 -12.32 0.09 42.13
N GLU A 40 -12.31 1.12 42.98
CA GLU A 40 -12.85 1.04 44.33
C GLU A 40 -13.81 2.23 44.58
N THR A 41 -15.06 1.85 44.82
CA THR A 41 -16.02 2.42 45.77
C THR A 41 -16.48 3.88 45.61
N ALA A 42 -17.65 4.06 45.02
CA ALA A 42 -18.64 5.01 45.51
C ALA A 42 -20.07 4.48 45.21
N VAL A 43 -20.74 4.06 46.26
CA VAL A 43 -22.18 3.76 46.29
C VAL A 43 -22.92 5.09 46.23
N HIS A 44 -23.71 5.32 45.17
CA HIS A 44 -24.89 6.17 45.29
C HIS A 44 -26.02 5.68 44.39
N GLU A 45 -27.12 5.40 45.07
CA GLU A 45 -28.42 4.97 44.60
C GLU A 45 -29.09 6.01 43.68
N GLN A 46 -29.48 5.62 42.47
CA GLN A 46 -30.54 6.29 41.72
C GLN A 46 -31.28 5.30 40.79
N ARG A 47 -32.57 5.12 41.06
CA ARG A 47 -33.56 4.37 40.28
C ARG A 47 -33.94 5.12 38.99
N GLY A 48 -34.15 4.38 37.89
CA GLY A 48 -35.24 4.68 36.93
C GLY A 48 -34.99 4.54 35.42
N THR A 49 -35.26 3.34 34.86
CA THR A 49 -35.96 3.05 33.56
C THR A 49 -35.32 3.50 32.21
N PRO A 50 -35.80 3.03 31.03
CA PRO A 50 -35.31 1.84 30.31
C PRO A 50 -34.76 2.14 28.89
N GLU A 51 -34.15 1.11 28.28
CA GLU A 51 -33.93 0.87 26.83
C GLU A 51 -33.81 2.07 25.87
N ALA A 52 -32.60 2.26 25.33
CA ALA A 52 -32.40 2.89 24.03
C ALA A 52 -31.56 1.98 23.13
N MET A 53 -32.21 1.50 22.07
CA MET A 53 -31.64 0.91 20.86
C MET A 53 -30.31 1.54 20.44
N VAL A 54 -29.27 0.71 20.33
CA VAL A 54 -28.01 1.07 19.65
C VAL A 54 -28.22 0.92 18.15
N ALA A 55 -28.27 2.05 17.44
CA ALA A 55 -28.30 2.10 15.99
C ALA A 55 -26.92 1.75 15.39
N PRO A 56 -26.84 0.98 14.30
CA PRO A 56 -25.58 0.72 13.62
C PRO A 56 -25.22 1.85 12.65
N GLY A 57 -23.96 2.28 12.67
CA GLY A 57 -23.30 2.82 11.47
C GLY A 57 -23.24 4.34 11.32
N THR A 58 -22.63 5.06 12.27
CA THR A 58 -22.05 6.38 11.99
C THR A 58 -20.60 6.21 11.55
N ARG A 59 -20.37 6.21 10.24
CA ARG A 59 -19.01 6.33 9.66
C ARG A 59 -18.36 7.62 10.18
N PRO A 60 -17.15 7.60 10.73
CA PRO A 60 -16.41 8.83 10.99
C PRO A 60 -16.09 9.50 9.65
N ARG A 61 -16.77 10.62 9.36
CA ARG A 61 -16.36 11.54 8.31
C ARG A 61 -15.06 12.21 8.77
N LEU A 62 -13.93 11.81 8.19
CA LEU A 62 -12.69 12.56 8.32
C LEU A 62 -12.92 13.98 7.79
N PRO A 63 -12.45 15.04 8.49
CA PRO A 63 -12.51 16.39 7.98
C PRO A 63 -11.43 16.56 6.90
N LEU A 64 -11.72 16.15 5.67
CA LEU A 64 -10.96 16.59 4.49
C LEU A 64 -11.33 18.04 4.19
N ARG A 65 -10.76 18.98 4.95
CA ARG A 65 -10.67 20.37 4.52
C ARG A 65 -9.45 20.54 3.62
N PHE A 66 -9.48 19.92 2.44
CA PHE A 66 -8.61 20.34 1.35
C PHE A 66 -9.40 21.34 0.50
N ARG A 67 -8.88 22.56 0.43
CA ARG A 67 -9.45 23.64 -0.35
C ARG A 67 -9.18 23.29 -1.81
N ALA A 68 -10.15 22.67 -2.48
CA ALA A 68 -10.11 22.41 -3.91
C ALA A 68 -9.83 23.73 -4.64
N ARG A 69 -8.57 23.93 -5.05
CA ARG A 69 -8.20 25.00 -5.94
C ARG A 69 -8.73 24.54 -7.29
N ARG A 70 -9.86 25.11 -7.71
CA ARG A 70 -10.42 24.89 -9.04
C ARG A 70 -9.32 25.29 -10.04
N THR A 71 -8.63 24.30 -10.59
CA THR A 71 -7.65 24.50 -11.64
C THR A 71 -8.42 24.93 -12.88
N GLU A 72 -8.21 26.18 -13.28
CA GLU A 72 -8.53 26.64 -14.63
C GLU A 72 -7.93 25.65 -15.63
N ALA A 73 -8.67 25.36 -16.70
CA ALA A 73 -8.30 24.38 -17.71
C ALA A 73 -6.83 24.57 -18.10
N ALA A 74 -6.01 23.56 -17.79
CA ALA A 74 -4.59 23.60 -18.02
C ALA A 74 -4.30 23.86 -19.50
N ASP A 75 -3.50 24.89 -19.77
CA ASP A 75 -2.75 25.04 -21.01
C ASP A 75 -2.12 23.68 -21.37
N GLY A 76 -2.19 23.26 -22.64
CA GLY A 76 -1.74 21.96 -23.13
C GLY A 76 -0.32 21.58 -22.72
N SER A 77 0.49 22.56 -22.33
CA SER A 77 1.79 22.41 -21.67
C SER A 77 1.79 21.53 -20.41
N GLU A 78 0.75 21.53 -19.58
CA GLU A 78 0.75 20.68 -18.36
C GLU A 78 0.33 19.23 -18.62
N ALA A 79 -0.42 18.97 -19.70
CA ALA A 79 -0.95 17.64 -20.05
C ALA A 79 0.14 16.68 -20.55
N GLU A 80 1.32 17.20 -20.92
CA GLU A 80 2.45 16.41 -21.40
C GLU A 80 3.49 16.14 -20.31
N LYS A 81 3.33 16.72 -19.10
CA LYS A 81 4.35 16.66 -18.05
C LYS A 81 4.64 15.24 -17.58
N VAL A 82 3.62 14.38 -17.41
CA VAL A 82 3.86 12.98 -17.01
C VAL A 82 4.54 12.20 -18.13
N LEU A 83 4.19 12.47 -19.39
CA LEU A 83 4.78 11.81 -20.56
C LEU A 83 6.28 12.14 -20.66
N GLU A 84 6.64 13.42 -20.55
CA GLU A 84 8.03 13.87 -20.57
C GLU A 84 8.81 13.35 -19.36
N MET A 85 8.21 13.44 -18.17
CA MET A 85 8.84 13.06 -16.91
C MET A 85 9.07 11.56 -16.78
N LEU A 86 8.22 10.70 -17.34
CA LEU A 86 8.43 9.25 -17.31
C LEU A 86 9.31 8.75 -18.47
N GLY A 87 9.48 9.55 -19.53
CA GLY A 87 10.37 9.25 -20.66
C GLY A 87 11.86 9.50 -20.42
N ASP A 88 12.64 9.49 -21.51
CA ASP A 88 14.11 9.55 -21.53
C ASP A 88 14.70 10.96 -21.32
N GLY A 89 13.89 11.94 -20.92
CA GLY A 89 14.21 13.38 -20.93
C GLY A 89 15.34 13.87 -20.01
N GLY A 90 16.27 13.00 -19.57
CA GLY A 90 17.43 13.37 -18.76
C GLY A 90 17.11 13.91 -17.35
N MET A 91 15.82 13.97 -16.98
CA MET A 91 15.38 14.50 -15.71
C MET A 91 15.87 13.60 -14.55
N PRO A 92 16.59 14.15 -13.55
CA PRO A 92 17.03 13.38 -12.39
C PRO A 92 15.85 12.81 -11.60
N ALA A 93 16.01 11.62 -11.00
CA ALA A 93 14.94 10.94 -10.26
C ALA A 93 14.31 11.81 -9.15
N LYS A 94 15.12 12.59 -8.43
CA LYS A 94 14.63 13.53 -7.40
C LYS A 94 13.73 14.63 -7.96
N ALA A 95 14.00 15.10 -9.18
CA ALA A 95 13.14 16.07 -9.85
C ALA A 95 11.82 15.41 -10.27
N ARG A 96 11.88 14.21 -10.88
CA ARG A 96 10.67 13.43 -11.24
C ARG A 96 9.75 13.20 -10.04
N VAL A 97 10.31 12.78 -8.91
CA VAL A 97 9.54 12.59 -7.66
C VAL A 97 8.92 13.89 -7.16
N ARG A 98 9.65 15.01 -7.21
CA ARG A 98 9.10 16.31 -6.79
C ARG A 98 7.93 16.73 -7.69
N GLU A 99 8.03 16.51 -9.00
CA GLU A 99 6.94 16.78 -9.93
C GLU A 99 5.72 15.92 -9.62
N LEU A 100 5.89 14.61 -9.43
CA LEU A 100 4.79 13.70 -9.04
C LEU A 100 4.12 14.12 -7.72
N GLN A 101 4.88 14.58 -6.74
CA GLN A 101 4.34 15.11 -5.49
C GLN A 101 3.46 16.33 -5.72
N GLY A 102 3.85 17.21 -6.64
CA GLY A 102 3.06 18.37 -7.06
C GLY A 102 1.80 18.03 -7.84
N MET A 103 1.73 16.83 -8.43
CA MET A 103 0.59 16.35 -9.22
C MET A 103 -0.47 15.61 -8.38
N ARG A 104 -0.25 15.37 -7.09
CA ARG A 104 -1.25 14.73 -6.22
C ARG A 104 -2.54 15.58 -6.20
N GLY A 105 -3.70 14.94 -6.35
CA GLY A 105 -4.99 15.64 -6.48
C GLY A 105 -5.34 16.05 -7.91
N ARG A 106 -4.40 16.01 -8.86
CA ARG A 106 -4.65 16.30 -10.26
C ARG A 106 -5.17 15.05 -10.98
N GLU A 107 -6.18 15.19 -11.81
CA GLU A 107 -6.60 14.15 -12.75
C GLU A 107 -5.54 13.94 -13.86
N PHE A 108 -5.19 12.68 -14.10
CA PHE A 108 -4.30 12.30 -15.19
C PHE A 108 -5.14 12.05 -16.44
N SER A 109 -4.71 12.61 -17.57
CA SER A 109 -5.32 12.31 -18.86
C SER A 109 -5.07 10.85 -19.27
N GLU A 110 -5.88 10.31 -20.18
CA GLU A 110 -5.72 8.90 -20.61
C GLU A 110 -4.30 8.56 -21.11
N PRO A 111 -3.63 9.40 -21.94
CA PRO A 111 -2.24 9.14 -22.33
C PRO A 111 -1.28 9.08 -21.13
N GLU A 112 -1.44 9.97 -20.14
CA GLU A 112 -0.62 9.98 -18.93
C GLU A 112 -0.84 8.72 -18.10
N ARG A 113 -2.09 8.24 -18.02
CA ARG A 113 -2.45 6.99 -17.34
C ARG A 113 -1.85 5.77 -18.04
N VAL A 114 -1.96 5.68 -19.36
CA VAL A 114 -1.35 4.60 -20.16
C VAL A 114 0.17 4.57 -19.92
N ARG A 115 0.83 5.72 -20.05
CA ARG A 115 2.28 5.84 -19.82
C ARG A 115 2.68 5.45 -18.40
N ALA A 116 1.88 5.80 -17.41
CA ALA A 116 2.12 5.41 -16.02
C ALA A 116 2.06 3.88 -15.84
N MET A 117 1.09 3.20 -16.46
CA MET A 117 0.99 1.73 -16.40
C MET A 117 2.14 1.04 -17.15
N GLU A 118 2.57 1.59 -18.29
CA GLU A 118 3.74 1.09 -19.04
C GLU A 118 5.05 1.26 -18.24
N PHE A 119 5.19 2.37 -17.52
CA PHE A 119 6.32 2.59 -16.62
C PHE A 119 6.32 1.57 -15.46
N LEU A 120 5.18 1.39 -14.79
CA LEU A 120 5.03 0.48 -13.66
C LEU A 120 5.23 -1.00 -14.04
N SER A 121 4.75 -1.41 -15.21
CA SER A 121 4.98 -2.77 -15.75
C SER A 121 6.42 -3.02 -16.17
N GLY A 122 7.22 -1.95 -16.32
CA GLY A 122 8.57 -2.02 -16.84
C GLY A 122 8.66 -2.16 -18.36
N THR A 123 7.55 -2.04 -19.08
CA THR A 123 7.51 -2.10 -20.56
C THR A 123 8.25 -0.94 -21.20
N ASP A 124 8.14 0.25 -20.60
CA ASP A 124 8.76 1.47 -21.12
C ASP A 124 9.47 2.20 -19.98
N ARG A 125 10.64 1.66 -19.60
CA ARG A 125 11.53 2.27 -18.59
C ARG A 125 12.52 3.22 -19.26
N PRO A 126 12.71 4.41 -18.68
CA PRO A 126 13.68 5.37 -19.20
C PRO A 126 15.11 4.84 -19.12
N GLU A 127 15.88 5.04 -20.18
CA GLU A 127 17.27 4.62 -20.24
C GLU A 127 18.12 5.34 -19.18
N GLY A 128 19.12 4.65 -18.64
CA GLY A 128 20.06 5.22 -17.67
C GLY A 128 19.51 5.45 -16.26
N VAL A 129 18.24 5.12 -15.98
CA VAL A 129 17.68 5.19 -14.62
C VAL A 129 17.98 3.90 -13.86
N VAL A 130 18.75 4.00 -12.78
CA VAL A 130 19.09 2.85 -11.93
C VAL A 130 17.86 2.31 -11.18
N ALA A 131 17.84 1.01 -10.87
CA ALA A 131 16.69 0.34 -10.22
C ALA A 131 16.18 1.04 -8.95
N ALA A 132 17.09 1.51 -8.07
CA ALA A 132 16.70 2.23 -6.85
C ALA A 132 15.89 3.51 -7.14
N ASN A 133 16.18 4.19 -8.25
CA ASN A 133 15.42 5.36 -8.68
C ASN A 133 14.05 4.96 -9.25
N ILE A 134 13.98 3.84 -9.97
CA ILE A 134 12.71 3.29 -10.46
C ILE A 134 11.78 3.00 -9.28
N HIS A 135 12.27 2.34 -8.21
CA HIS A 135 11.43 2.04 -7.05
C HIS A 135 10.86 3.30 -6.40
N TRP A 136 11.69 4.32 -6.22
CA TRP A 136 11.25 5.59 -5.63
C TRP A 136 10.24 6.34 -6.51
N ILE A 137 10.47 6.36 -7.82
CA ILE A 137 9.53 6.98 -8.78
C ILE A 137 8.22 6.20 -8.81
N SER A 138 8.25 4.86 -8.81
CA SER A 138 7.06 4.01 -8.82
C SER A 138 6.18 4.21 -7.58
N ASP A 139 6.76 4.24 -6.38
CA ASP A 139 6.02 4.50 -5.13
C ASP A 139 5.32 5.87 -5.15
N GLU A 140 6.02 6.90 -5.60
CA GLU A 140 5.45 8.23 -5.72
C GLU A 140 4.38 8.31 -6.83
N LEU A 141 4.59 7.63 -7.96
CA LEU A 141 3.62 7.56 -9.06
C LEU A 141 2.33 6.85 -8.62
N LEU A 142 2.44 5.73 -7.91
CA LEU A 142 1.29 5.03 -7.32
C LEU A 142 0.55 5.91 -6.32
N THR A 143 1.26 6.76 -5.58
CA THR A 143 0.66 7.75 -4.68
C THR A 143 -0.11 8.81 -5.46
N ALA A 144 0.48 9.38 -6.52
CA ALA A 144 -0.18 10.36 -7.37
C ALA A 144 -1.44 9.79 -8.03
N LEU A 145 -1.35 8.58 -8.62
CA LEU A 145 -2.48 7.90 -9.25
C LEU A 145 -3.63 7.64 -8.28
N ARG A 146 -3.33 7.20 -7.05
CA ARG A 146 -4.34 6.91 -6.01
C ARG A 146 -5.03 8.18 -5.49
N LEU A 147 -4.35 9.32 -5.53
CA LEU A 147 -4.84 10.58 -4.97
C LEU A 147 -5.45 11.52 -6.03
N GLN A 148 -5.78 11.04 -7.23
CA GLN A 148 -6.46 11.85 -8.24
C GLN A 148 -7.84 12.33 -7.75
N GLU A 149 -8.23 13.55 -8.14
CA GLU A 149 -9.57 14.09 -7.94
C GLU A 149 -10.17 14.50 -9.30
N PRO A 150 -11.21 13.81 -9.81
CA PRO A 150 -11.92 12.68 -9.19
C PRO A 150 -11.08 11.39 -9.13
N PRO A 151 -11.40 10.45 -8.20
CA PRO A 151 -10.77 9.14 -8.18
C PRO A 151 -11.01 8.39 -9.48
N GLN A 152 -9.98 7.73 -10.00
CA GLN A 152 -10.09 6.92 -11.19
C GLN A 152 -10.82 5.59 -10.87
N GLU A 153 -11.98 5.38 -11.50
CA GLU A 153 -12.85 4.24 -11.21
C GLU A 153 -12.17 2.89 -11.50
N ASP A 154 -11.45 2.75 -12.61
CA ASP A 154 -10.81 1.51 -13.06
C ASP A 154 -9.37 1.31 -12.54
N LEU A 155 -8.88 2.20 -11.65
CA LEU A 155 -7.50 2.17 -11.19
C LEU A 155 -7.13 0.84 -10.53
N ALA A 156 -7.99 0.30 -9.68
CA ALA A 156 -7.74 -0.97 -8.98
C ALA A 156 -7.50 -2.12 -9.97
N ALA A 157 -8.37 -2.26 -10.97
CA ALA A 157 -8.27 -3.30 -11.99
C ALA A 157 -6.99 -3.17 -12.82
N ARG A 158 -6.63 -1.95 -13.23
CA ARG A 158 -5.38 -1.70 -13.99
C ARG A 158 -4.13 -1.99 -13.17
N LEU A 159 -4.12 -1.61 -11.90
CA LEU A 159 -3.01 -1.92 -11.00
C LEU A 159 -2.86 -3.43 -10.79
N ALA A 160 -3.97 -4.14 -10.59
CA ALA A 160 -3.96 -5.61 -10.51
C ALA A 160 -3.41 -6.25 -11.78
N GLU A 161 -3.82 -5.78 -12.97
CA GLU A 161 -3.28 -6.25 -14.24
C GLU A 161 -1.76 -6.03 -14.32
N VAL A 162 -1.28 -4.81 -14.05
CA VAL A 162 0.15 -4.49 -14.07
C VAL A 162 0.93 -5.36 -13.07
N ALA A 163 0.42 -5.58 -11.86
CA ALA A 163 1.10 -6.35 -10.83
C ALA A 163 1.52 -7.74 -11.31
N PHE A 164 0.68 -8.40 -12.11
CA PHE A 164 0.89 -9.79 -12.55
C PHE A 164 1.48 -9.92 -13.96
N GLN A 165 1.89 -8.82 -14.59
CA GLN A 165 2.66 -8.90 -15.83
C GLN A 165 4.05 -9.50 -15.58
N PRO A 166 4.57 -10.37 -16.46
CA PRO A 166 5.87 -11.03 -16.27
C PRO A 166 7.06 -10.08 -16.10
N GLY A 167 6.98 -8.85 -16.63
CA GLY A 167 8.04 -7.84 -16.57
C GLY A 167 8.02 -6.96 -15.32
N THR A 168 6.96 -7.04 -14.51
CA THR A 168 6.79 -6.16 -13.35
C THR A 168 7.78 -6.53 -12.26
N ASP A 169 8.55 -5.53 -11.82
CA ASP A 169 9.55 -5.69 -10.78
C ASP A 169 8.89 -6.12 -9.45
N PRO A 170 9.43 -7.10 -8.71
CA PRO A 170 8.84 -7.57 -7.46
C PRO A 170 8.63 -6.46 -6.42
N VAL A 171 9.51 -5.45 -6.35
CA VAL A 171 9.34 -4.30 -5.43
C VAL A 171 8.18 -3.42 -5.87
N VAL A 172 8.03 -3.19 -7.18
CA VAL A 172 6.90 -2.42 -7.72
C VAL A 172 5.60 -3.19 -7.51
N ARG A 173 5.60 -4.52 -7.66
CA ARG A 173 4.45 -5.38 -7.36
C ARG A 173 4.04 -5.28 -5.89
N ASP A 174 5.00 -5.31 -4.97
CA ASP A 174 4.75 -5.09 -3.54
C ASP A 174 4.10 -3.72 -3.27
N TYR A 175 4.62 -2.64 -3.87
CA TYR A 175 4.00 -1.31 -3.77
C TYR A 175 2.57 -1.31 -4.33
N ILE A 176 2.32 -1.98 -5.45
CA ILE A 176 0.96 -2.11 -5.97
C ILE A 176 0.05 -2.76 -4.92
N MET A 177 0.46 -3.85 -4.28
CA MET A 177 -0.33 -4.50 -3.22
C MET A 177 -0.60 -3.56 -2.03
N GLN A 178 0.39 -2.76 -1.63
CA GLN A 178 0.20 -1.73 -0.59
C GLN A 178 -0.88 -0.71 -1.01
N HIS A 179 -0.82 -0.24 -2.26
CA HIS A 179 -1.77 0.74 -2.78
C HIS A 179 -3.17 0.18 -3.00
N LEU A 180 -3.30 -1.09 -3.40
CA LEU A 180 -4.57 -1.81 -3.46
C LEU A 180 -5.20 -1.93 -2.06
N GLY A 181 -4.41 -2.23 -1.03
CA GLY A 181 -4.86 -2.19 0.37
C GLY A 181 -5.38 -0.81 0.78
N HIS A 182 -4.65 0.26 0.44
CA HIS A 182 -5.11 1.63 0.70
C HIS A 182 -6.41 1.98 -0.05
N LEU A 183 -6.57 1.53 -1.30
CA LEU A 183 -7.81 1.73 -2.06
C LEU A 183 -9.00 1.04 -1.39
N TRP A 184 -8.83 -0.18 -0.86
CA TRP A 184 -9.86 -0.85 -0.06
C TRP A 184 -10.22 -0.02 1.17
N GLU A 185 -9.22 0.41 1.95
CA GLU A 185 -9.44 1.22 3.16
C GLU A 185 -10.19 2.53 2.87
N GLN A 186 -9.90 3.16 1.73
CA GLN A 186 -10.52 4.43 1.32
C GLN A 186 -11.94 4.26 0.78
N TYR A 187 -12.16 3.29 -0.11
CA TYR A 187 -13.39 3.21 -0.91
C TYR A 187 -14.29 2.01 -0.58
N GLY A 188 -13.80 1.04 0.19
CA GLY A 188 -14.52 -0.20 0.49
C GLY A 188 -14.00 -1.40 -0.33
N ALA A 189 -14.48 -2.59 0.03
CA ALA A 189 -14.19 -3.81 -0.71
C ALA A 189 -14.60 -3.68 -2.18
N ARG A 190 -13.71 -4.13 -3.05
CA ARG A 190 -13.91 -4.30 -4.48
C ARG A 190 -13.35 -5.67 -4.85
N GLU A 191 -14.07 -6.40 -5.68
CA GLU A 191 -13.74 -7.79 -6.04
C GLU A 191 -12.33 -7.89 -6.65
N GLU A 192 -12.00 -6.99 -7.56
CA GLU A 192 -10.70 -6.93 -8.22
C GLU A 192 -9.53 -6.62 -7.26
N ILE A 193 -9.78 -5.92 -6.15
CA ILE A 193 -8.77 -5.70 -5.11
C ILE A 193 -8.58 -6.98 -4.31
N GLU A 194 -9.70 -7.59 -3.88
CA GLU A 194 -9.72 -8.81 -3.09
C GLU A 194 -9.01 -9.96 -3.84
N ASP A 195 -9.38 -10.18 -5.10
CA ASP A 195 -8.78 -11.20 -5.96
C ASP A 195 -7.28 -11.00 -6.16
N ALA A 196 -6.86 -9.77 -6.47
CA ALA A 196 -5.45 -9.46 -6.67
C ALA A 196 -4.62 -9.74 -5.40
N LEU A 197 -5.14 -9.37 -4.22
CA LEU A 197 -4.44 -9.62 -2.96
C LEU A 197 -4.38 -11.13 -2.65
N TRP A 198 -5.44 -11.89 -2.93
CA TRP A 198 -5.42 -13.35 -2.75
C TRP A 198 -4.42 -14.03 -3.68
N VAL A 199 -4.39 -13.65 -4.97
CA VAL A 199 -3.41 -14.16 -5.94
C VAL A 199 -1.98 -13.83 -5.51
N ALA A 200 -1.75 -12.64 -4.94
CA ALA A 200 -0.44 -12.22 -4.47
C ALA A 200 0.12 -13.09 -3.32
N LEU A 201 -0.73 -13.81 -2.57
CA LEU A 201 -0.29 -14.74 -1.52
C LEU A 201 0.49 -15.94 -2.06
N ASP A 202 0.33 -16.25 -3.35
CA ASP A 202 1.01 -17.35 -4.02
C ASP A 202 2.26 -16.90 -4.80
N SER A 203 2.59 -15.61 -4.73
CA SER A 203 3.81 -15.11 -5.37
C SER A 203 5.07 -15.63 -4.66
N GLY A 204 6.12 -15.89 -5.43
CA GLY A 204 7.44 -16.28 -4.91
C GLY A 204 8.28 -15.09 -4.43
N ASP A 205 7.69 -13.89 -4.37
CA ASP A 205 8.39 -12.66 -4.02
C ASP A 205 8.68 -12.61 -2.51
N GLU A 206 9.72 -11.87 -2.13
CA GLU A 206 10.20 -11.86 -0.75
C GLU A 206 9.17 -11.32 0.25
N THR A 207 8.45 -10.25 -0.13
CA THR A 207 7.56 -9.49 0.76
C THR A 207 6.11 -9.41 0.29
N THR A 208 5.85 -9.57 -1.01
CA THR A 208 4.53 -9.36 -1.61
C THR A 208 3.42 -10.20 -0.96
N PRO A 209 3.61 -11.51 -0.66
CA PRO A 209 2.59 -12.27 0.05
C PRO A 209 2.30 -11.71 1.45
N GLY A 210 3.34 -11.28 2.18
CA GLY A 210 3.19 -10.66 3.50
C GLY A 210 2.41 -9.35 3.45
N THR A 211 2.71 -8.49 2.48
CA THR A 211 1.98 -7.25 2.22
C THR A 211 0.50 -7.52 1.93
N ALA A 212 0.21 -8.51 1.09
CA ALA A 212 -1.15 -8.89 0.75
C ALA A 212 -1.94 -9.45 1.95
N LEU A 213 -1.32 -10.27 2.82
CA LEU A 213 -1.93 -10.73 4.08
C LEU A 213 -2.37 -9.56 4.96
N ILE A 214 -1.52 -8.53 5.10
CA ILE A 214 -1.82 -7.35 5.90
C ILE A 214 -3.03 -6.61 5.32
N ALA A 215 -3.05 -6.40 4.00
CA ALA A 215 -4.13 -5.71 3.32
C ALA A 215 -5.47 -6.46 3.45
N LEU A 216 -5.47 -7.78 3.23
CA LEU A 216 -6.66 -8.63 3.38
C LEU A 216 -7.19 -8.62 4.83
N SER A 217 -6.31 -8.83 5.82
CA SER A 217 -6.69 -8.84 7.24
C SER A 217 -7.37 -7.52 7.62
N ARG A 218 -6.76 -6.38 7.26
CA ARG A 218 -7.30 -5.05 7.55
C ARG A 218 -8.59 -4.77 6.81
N GLY A 219 -8.67 -5.11 5.53
CA GLY A 219 -9.85 -4.92 4.69
C GLY A 219 -11.06 -5.65 5.26
N TYR A 220 -10.94 -6.94 5.54
CA TYR A 220 -12.03 -7.73 6.12
C TYR A 220 -12.40 -7.32 7.55
N ALA A 221 -11.42 -6.96 8.38
CA ALA A 221 -11.68 -6.47 9.74
C ALA A 221 -12.46 -5.16 9.72
N ARG A 222 -12.05 -4.20 8.88
CA ARG A 222 -12.75 -2.92 8.67
C ARG A 222 -14.20 -3.13 8.24
N ASP A 223 -14.42 -4.06 7.32
CA ASP A 223 -15.73 -4.33 6.75
C ASP A 223 -16.59 -5.28 7.60
N GLY A 224 -16.10 -5.70 8.78
CA GLY A 224 -16.85 -6.55 9.70
C GLY A 224 -17.12 -7.96 9.16
N LYS A 225 -16.16 -8.54 8.43
CA LYS A 225 -16.26 -9.88 7.80
C LYS A 225 -15.43 -10.92 8.60
N PRO A 226 -15.88 -11.38 9.79
CA PRO A 226 -15.09 -12.24 10.67
C PRO A 226 -14.75 -13.61 10.06
N LYS A 227 -15.61 -14.16 9.18
CA LYS A 227 -15.32 -15.42 8.47
C LYS A 227 -14.12 -15.27 7.54
N SER A 228 -14.08 -14.19 6.77
CA SER A 228 -12.96 -13.89 5.86
C SER A 228 -11.68 -13.56 6.63
N VAL A 229 -11.78 -12.89 7.79
CA VAL A 229 -10.63 -12.73 8.69
C VAL A 229 -10.08 -14.09 9.15
N ALA A 230 -10.95 -15.03 9.53
CA ALA A 230 -10.51 -16.38 9.92
C ALA A 230 -9.83 -17.12 8.77
N GLU A 231 -10.34 -16.99 7.55
CA GLU A 231 -9.74 -17.55 6.33
C GLU A 231 -8.33 -16.98 6.06
N VAL A 232 -8.17 -15.66 6.19
CA VAL A 232 -6.85 -15.02 6.09
C VAL A 232 -5.88 -15.54 7.15
N ARG A 233 -6.34 -15.73 8.40
CA ARG A 233 -5.51 -16.28 9.49
C ARG A 233 -5.08 -17.71 9.22
N GLU A 234 -5.99 -18.54 8.70
CA GLU A 234 -5.66 -19.90 8.29
C GLU A 234 -4.59 -19.91 7.18
N ARG A 235 -4.76 -19.05 6.16
CA ARG A 235 -3.77 -18.90 5.10
C ARG A 235 -2.42 -18.40 5.63
N ALA A 236 -2.43 -17.45 6.56
CA ALA A 236 -1.22 -16.95 7.21
C ALA A 236 -0.50 -18.06 8.00
N LEU A 237 -1.22 -18.92 8.71
CA LEU A 237 -0.63 -20.06 9.42
C LEU A 237 0.05 -21.05 8.46
N GLN A 238 -0.59 -21.34 7.31
CA GLN A 238 0.00 -22.19 6.26
C GLN A 238 1.31 -21.60 5.73
N LEU A 239 1.34 -20.30 5.43
CA LEU A 239 2.54 -19.61 4.95
C LEU A 239 3.64 -19.58 6.01
N ALA A 240 3.32 -19.31 7.27
CA ALA A 240 4.28 -19.29 8.37
C ALA A 240 4.96 -20.66 8.58
N GLY A 241 4.20 -21.75 8.40
CA GLY A 241 4.68 -23.13 8.51
C GLY A 241 5.45 -23.65 7.30
N ASN A 242 5.35 -23.01 6.14
CA ASN A 242 6.01 -23.46 4.93
C ASN A 242 7.47 -22.99 4.86
N GLY A 243 8.42 -23.93 4.95
CA GLY A 243 9.86 -23.66 4.90
C GLY A 243 10.36 -23.13 3.55
N SER A 244 9.60 -23.25 2.47
CA SER A 244 9.96 -22.67 1.16
C SER A 244 9.59 -21.20 1.02
N VAL A 245 8.77 -20.65 1.92
CA VAL A 245 8.35 -19.25 1.89
C VAL A 245 9.45 -18.37 2.48
N PRO A 246 9.74 -17.19 1.89
CA PRO A 246 10.74 -16.26 2.42
C PRO A 246 10.51 -15.89 3.89
N LEU A 247 11.60 -15.72 4.65
CA LEU A 247 11.55 -15.44 6.09
C LEU A 247 10.71 -14.20 6.42
N ALA A 248 10.84 -13.13 5.63
CA ALA A 248 10.08 -11.89 5.81
C ALA A 248 8.56 -12.16 5.76
N THR A 249 8.11 -12.86 4.72
CA THR A 249 6.71 -13.28 4.59
C THR A 249 6.27 -14.16 5.76
N ARG A 250 7.09 -15.14 6.17
CA ARG A 250 6.74 -16.03 7.31
C ARG A 250 6.58 -15.29 8.63
N VAL A 251 7.41 -14.28 8.90
CA VAL A 251 7.31 -13.43 10.10
C VAL A 251 6.00 -12.65 10.09
N THR A 252 5.67 -12.00 8.98
CA THR A 252 4.39 -11.29 8.82
C THR A 252 3.20 -12.25 8.97
N ALA A 253 3.27 -13.42 8.33
CA ALA A 253 2.22 -14.43 8.39
C ALA A 253 2.00 -14.96 9.82
N LEU A 254 3.08 -15.17 10.59
CA LEU A 254 2.98 -15.55 11.99
C LEU A 254 2.31 -14.46 12.84
N ALA A 255 2.59 -13.18 12.57
CA ALA A 255 1.94 -12.08 13.26
C ALA A 255 0.43 -12.05 12.98
N ILE A 256 0.03 -12.16 11.71
CA ILE A 256 -1.39 -12.18 11.30
C ILE A 256 -2.13 -13.40 11.84
N ALA A 257 -1.50 -14.58 11.84
CA ALA A 257 -2.10 -15.80 12.38
C ALA A 257 -2.37 -15.73 13.90
N GLY A 258 -1.65 -14.87 14.62
CA GLY A 258 -1.77 -14.68 16.07
C GLY A 258 -2.70 -13.55 16.51
N GLU A 259 -3.22 -12.73 15.59
CA GLU A 259 -4.29 -11.76 15.87
C GLU A 259 -5.61 -12.49 16.20
#